data_AF-A0A1A8TDD1-F1
#
_entry.id   AF-A0A1A8TDD1-F1
#
_cell.length_a   1.000
_cell.length_b   1.000
_cell.length_c   1.000
_cell.angle_alpha   90.00
_cell.angle_beta   90.00
_cell.angle_gamma   90.00
#
_symmetry.space_group_name_H-M   'P 1'
#
loop_
_entity.id
_entity.type
_entity.pdbx_description
1 polymer ?
#
loop_
_entity_poly.entity_id
_entity_poly.type
_entity_poly.pdbx_seq_one_letter_code
_entity_poly.pdbx_strand_id
1 'polypeptide(L)'
;MSRELTHQQAFQTQCLKELGVVTWLQGQQPVQGEVFRAPQPWARADGVAPVTPAPQQPQPESTFKPPVPPAPVVDERQKDASVADLRRQLGAAPEVIVEDLQPIEETLAPVDSVMSEKVIGLPIPTQMCAYLLAGQLLLITDLPRSFQEQEALDKLALSLAKALLKQDVGEWNVGLFQWPGKLKNHHLVQRQDWALGGFEQFLANQIAGHQPQRVILAGEHCAQFFDGLSEQHVLKPLPLAKVHALPQMLRIPELRKEAWKVMQASFN
;
A
#
# COMPACT_ATOMS: atom_id res chain seq x y z
N MET A 1 -32.86 21.31 -10.85
CA MET A 1 -32.87 20.75 -12.22
C MET A 1 -31.64 19.87 -12.33
N SER A 2 -31.79 18.54 -12.28
CA SER A 2 -30.70 17.60 -12.48
C SER A 2 -30.36 17.56 -13.97
N ARG A 3 -29.08 17.69 -14.31
CA ARG A 3 -28.62 17.49 -15.68
C ARG A 3 -28.63 15.99 -15.96
N GLU A 4 -29.41 15.55 -16.94
CA GLU A 4 -29.38 14.16 -17.41
C GLU A 4 -28.14 13.97 -18.27
N LEU A 5 -27.32 12.96 -17.95
CA LEU A 5 -26.15 12.61 -18.76
C LEU A 5 -26.56 11.74 -19.93
N THR A 6 -25.88 11.93 -21.06
CA THR A 6 -25.92 10.93 -22.11
C THR A 6 -25.30 9.62 -21.62
N HIS A 7 -25.76 8.50 -22.17
CA HIS A 7 -25.33 7.16 -21.73
C HIS A 7 -23.80 6.98 -21.69
N GLN A 8 -23.08 7.52 -22.67
CA GLN A 8 -21.61 7.48 -22.72
C GLN A 8 -20.96 8.28 -21.58
N GLN A 9 -21.52 9.45 -21.26
CA GLN A 9 -21.03 10.29 -20.16
C GLN A 9 -21.32 9.68 -18.80
N ALA A 10 -22.48 9.03 -18.64
CA ALA A 10 -22.84 8.30 -17.43
C ALA A 10 -21.88 7.11 -17.20
N PHE A 11 -21.59 6.34 -18.24
CA PHE A 11 -20.64 5.23 -18.19
C PHE A 11 -19.22 5.68 -17.82
N GLN A 12 -18.71 6.72 -18.48
CA GLN A 12 -17.38 7.29 -18.22
C GLN A 12 -17.26 7.80 -16.77
N THR A 13 -18.27 8.51 -16.29
CA THR A 13 -18.32 9.02 -14.91
C THR A 13 -18.28 7.87 -13.89
N GLN A 14 -18.97 6.76 -14.18
CA GLN A 14 -19.00 5.60 -13.31
C GLN A 14 -17.68 4.81 -13.32
N CYS A 15 -17.02 4.64 -14.47
CA CYS A 15 -15.69 4.03 -14.54
C CYS A 15 -14.65 4.84 -13.73
N LEU A 16 -14.71 6.17 -13.83
CA LEU A 16 -13.83 7.05 -13.05
C LEU A 16 -14.10 6.95 -11.54
N LYS A 17 -15.36 6.80 -11.14
CA LYS A 17 -15.75 6.56 -9.74
C LYS A 17 -15.20 5.23 -9.21
N GLU A 18 -15.26 4.16 -10.00
CA GLU A 18 -14.71 2.84 -9.63
C GLU A 18 -13.17 2.86 -9.53
N LEU A 19 -12.50 3.74 -10.28
CA LEU A 19 -11.07 3.99 -10.19
C LEU A 19 -10.68 4.90 -9.00
N GLY A 20 -11.65 5.37 -8.21
CA GLY A 20 -11.42 6.19 -7.02
C GLY A 20 -11.24 7.69 -7.29
N VAL A 21 -11.55 8.16 -8.49
CA VAL A 21 -11.48 9.59 -8.84
C VAL A 21 -12.78 10.28 -8.42
N VAL A 22 -12.72 11.08 -7.35
CA VAL A 22 -13.92 11.61 -6.68
C VAL A 22 -14.41 12.95 -7.27
N THR A 23 -13.56 13.69 -7.99
CA THR A 23 -13.95 14.97 -8.61
C THR A 23 -13.20 15.21 -9.93
N TRP A 24 -13.95 15.38 -11.02
CA TRP A 24 -13.36 15.73 -12.33
C TRP A 24 -14.19 16.74 -13.14
N LEU A 25 -15.47 16.92 -12.83
CA LEU A 25 -16.34 17.94 -13.43
C LEU A 25 -16.66 18.99 -12.38
N GLN A 26 -16.23 20.23 -12.60
CA GLN A 26 -16.74 21.38 -11.85
C GLN A 26 -18.21 21.59 -12.24
N GLY A 27 -19.12 21.03 -11.46
CA GLY A 27 -20.56 21.23 -11.63
C GLY A 27 -21.26 21.20 -10.28
N GLN A 28 -21.88 22.31 -9.90
CA GLN A 28 -22.60 22.47 -8.63
C GLN A 28 -23.96 21.74 -8.55
N GLN A 29 -24.27 20.83 -9.49
CA GLN A 29 -25.56 20.17 -9.54
C GLN A 29 -25.42 18.64 -9.49
N PRO A 30 -26.25 17.93 -8.71
CA PRO A 30 -26.26 16.48 -8.68
C PRO A 30 -26.72 15.94 -10.03
N VAL A 31 -25.93 15.01 -10.57
CA VAL A 31 -26.10 14.45 -11.90
C VAL A 31 -26.60 13.02 -11.78
N GLN A 32 -27.72 12.70 -12.44
CA GLN A 32 -28.30 11.35 -12.48
C GLN A 32 -28.22 10.80 -13.91
N GLY A 33 -27.82 9.53 -14.03
CA GLY A 33 -27.78 8.80 -15.29
C GLY A 33 -27.89 7.31 -15.02
N GLU A 34 -28.71 6.62 -15.81
CA GLU A 34 -28.83 5.17 -15.76
C GLU A 34 -27.76 4.51 -16.63
N VAL A 35 -27.04 3.54 -16.06
CA VAL A 35 -26.02 2.75 -16.76
C VAL A 35 -26.51 1.31 -16.85
N PHE A 36 -26.84 0.88 -18.06
CA PHE A 36 -27.20 -0.51 -18.32
C PHE A 36 -25.91 -1.33 -18.50
N ARG A 37 -25.69 -2.31 -17.62
CA ARG A 37 -24.61 -3.29 -17.77
C ARG A 37 -25.18 -4.60 -18.29
N ALA A 38 -24.45 -5.24 -19.20
CA ALA A 38 -24.66 -6.66 -19.44
C ALA A 38 -24.36 -7.42 -18.14
N PRO A 39 -25.15 -8.45 -17.78
CA PRO A 39 -24.94 -9.21 -16.53
C PRO A 39 -23.56 -9.90 -16.46
N GLN A 40 -22.85 -10.02 -17.60
CA GLN A 40 -21.48 -10.49 -17.67
C GLN A 40 -20.67 -9.62 -18.66
N PRO A 41 -19.76 -8.75 -18.18
CA PRO A 41 -18.96 -7.89 -19.06
C PRO A 41 -17.76 -8.59 -19.72
N TRP A 42 -17.53 -9.88 -19.45
CA TRP A 42 -16.42 -10.65 -20.02
C TRP A 42 -16.87 -12.08 -20.37
N ALA A 43 -16.79 -12.44 -21.66
CA ALA A 43 -16.79 -13.83 -22.07
C ALA A 43 -15.45 -14.44 -21.61
N ARG A 44 -15.50 -15.46 -20.73
CA ARG A 44 -14.31 -16.19 -20.28
C ARG A 44 -13.69 -16.89 -21.50
N ALA A 45 -12.38 -16.69 -21.72
CA ALA A 45 -11.64 -17.34 -22.81
C ALA A 45 -11.32 -18.82 -22.52
N ASP A 46 -11.47 -19.25 -21.26
CA ASP A 46 -11.34 -20.64 -20.88
C ASP A 46 -12.69 -21.31 -21.12
N GLY A 47 -12.76 -22.31 -21.99
CA GLY A 47 -13.98 -23.05 -22.40
C GLY A 47 -14.69 -23.83 -21.28
N VAL A 48 -14.75 -23.26 -20.07
CA VAL A 48 -15.51 -23.73 -18.92
C VAL A 48 -16.88 -23.09 -18.98
N ALA A 49 -17.88 -23.89 -19.36
CA ALA A 49 -19.27 -23.50 -19.24
C ALA A 49 -19.57 -23.06 -17.79
N PRO A 50 -20.33 -21.98 -17.58
CA PRO A 50 -20.74 -21.61 -16.24
C PRO A 50 -21.52 -22.78 -15.63
N VAL A 51 -21.15 -23.18 -14.42
CA VAL A 51 -21.97 -24.09 -13.63
C VAL A 51 -23.30 -23.39 -13.45
N THR A 52 -24.32 -23.86 -14.16
CA THR A 52 -25.71 -23.49 -13.89
C THR A 52 -25.90 -23.68 -12.39
N PRO A 53 -26.39 -22.66 -11.65
CA PRO A 53 -26.69 -22.87 -10.24
C PRO A 53 -27.64 -24.07 -10.18
N ALA A 54 -27.19 -25.15 -9.53
CA ALA A 54 -28.06 -26.28 -9.30
C ALA A 54 -29.33 -25.75 -8.64
N PRO A 55 -30.54 -26.20 -9.05
CA PRO A 55 -31.75 -25.84 -8.35
C PRO A 55 -31.52 -26.11 -6.87
N GLN A 56 -31.73 -25.09 -6.04
CA GLN A 56 -31.57 -25.15 -4.59
C GLN A 56 -32.29 -26.41 -4.10
N GLN A 57 -31.52 -27.44 -3.77
CA GLN A 57 -32.05 -28.52 -2.96
C GLN A 57 -32.45 -27.88 -1.62
N PRO A 58 -33.66 -28.13 -1.11
CA PRO A 58 -34.07 -27.61 0.19
C PRO A 58 -33.00 -28.01 1.20
N GLN A 59 -32.34 -27.00 1.78
CA GLN A 59 -31.39 -27.21 2.86
C GLN A 59 -32.13 -27.97 3.98
N PRO A 60 -31.59 -29.11 4.48
CA PRO A 60 -32.07 -29.64 5.74
C PRO A 60 -31.87 -28.55 6.80
N GLU A 61 -32.93 -28.28 7.54
CA GLU A 61 -32.98 -27.27 8.59
C GLU A 61 -31.73 -27.36 9.48
N SER A 62 -30.97 -26.27 9.50
CA SER A 62 -29.87 -26.09 10.45
C SER A 62 -30.38 -26.38 11.86
N THR A 63 -29.88 -27.44 12.47
CA THR A 63 -30.31 -27.92 13.80
C THR A 63 -29.69 -27.11 14.94
N PHE A 64 -29.04 -25.98 14.64
CA PHE A 64 -28.47 -25.10 15.65
C PHE A 64 -29.51 -24.07 16.09
N LYS A 65 -30.34 -24.44 17.07
CA LYS A 65 -31.14 -23.49 17.86
C LYS A 65 -30.28 -23.04 19.06
N PRO A 66 -30.09 -21.72 19.28
CA PRO A 66 -29.52 -21.27 20.55
C PRO A 66 -30.44 -21.72 21.69
N PRO A 67 -29.90 -22.26 22.80
CA PRO A 67 -30.72 -22.76 23.90
C PRO A 67 -31.48 -21.58 24.52
N VAL A 68 -32.80 -21.59 24.38
CA VAL A 68 -33.69 -20.72 25.15
C VAL A 68 -33.84 -21.38 26.53
N PRO A 69 -33.39 -20.75 27.63
CA PRO A 69 -33.59 -21.31 28.95
C PRO A 69 -35.10 -21.36 29.25
N PRO A 70 -35.63 -22.48 29.76
CA PRO A 70 -37.02 -22.53 30.18
C PRO A 70 -37.25 -21.57 31.36
N ALA A 71 -38.31 -20.77 31.28
CA ALA A 71 -38.73 -19.94 32.40
C ALA A 71 -39.07 -20.85 33.60
N PRO A 72 -38.52 -20.59 34.80
CA PRO A 72 -38.85 -21.39 35.97
C PRO A 72 -40.29 -21.10 36.38
N VAL A 73 -41.15 -22.12 36.32
CA VAL A 73 -42.44 -22.10 37.00
C VAL A 73 -42.12 -22.31 38.48
N VAL A 74 -42.11 -21.22 39.24
CA VAL A 74 -41.91 -21.28 40.70
C VAL A 74 -43.28 -21.35 41.36
N ASP A 75 -43.59 -22.52 41.92
CA ASP A 75 -44.77 -22.74 42.75
C ASP A 75 -44.60 -21.99 44.08
N GLU A 76 -45.56 -21.14 44.45
CA GLU A 76 -45.41 -20.18 45.58
C GLU A 76 -45.23 -20.82 46.96
N ARG A 77 -45.47 -22.13 47.08
CA ARG A 77 -45.29 -22.89 48.33
C ARG A 77 -43.85 -23.33 48.63
N GLN A 78 -42.89 -23.08 47.74
CA GLN A 78 -41.47 -23.44 47.94
C GLN A 78 -40.56 -22.27 48.36
N LYS A 79 -41.10 -21.05 48.47
CA LYS A 79 -40.30 -19.87 48.85
C LYS A 79 -39.79 -19.92 50.30
N ASP A 80 -40.58 -20.45 51.23
CA ASP A 80 -40.21 -20.39 52.65
C ASP A 80 -39.12 -21.40 53.05
N ALA A 81 -38.99 -22.53 52.34
CA ALA A 81 -37.89 -23.47 52.54
C ALA A 81 -36.55 -22.96 51.97
N SER A 82 -36.61 -22.16 50.90
CA SER A 82 -35.45 -21.64 50.17
C SER A 82 -34.68 -20.54 50.93
N VAL A 83 -35.37 -19.71 51.73
CA VAL A 83 -34.73 -18.60 52.48
C VAL A 83 -33.90 -19.11 53.67
N ALA A 84 -34.30 -20.22 54.29
CA ALA A 84 -33.55 -20.82 55.40
C ALA A 84 -32.22 -21.44 54.93
N ASP A 85 -32.20 -22.07 53.75
CA ASP A 85 -30.99 -22.64 53.16
C ASP A 85 -30.05 -21.56 52.58
N LEU A 86 -30.59 -20.48 52.01
CA LEU A 86 -29.80 -19.32 51.57
C LEU A 86 -29.06 -18.63 52.72
N ARG A 87 -29.65 -18.56 53.92
CA ARG A 87 -28.98 -18.03 55.12
C ARG A 87 -27.87 -18.94 55.64
N ARG A 88 -27.99 -20.25 55.45
CA ARG A 88 -26.91 -21.21 55.75
C ARG A 88 -25.76 -21.11 54.75
N GLN A 89 -26.05 -20.92 53.47
CA GLN A 89 -25.05 -20.79 52.41
C GLN A 89 -24.29 -19.45 52.48
N LEU A 90 -24.95 -18.35 52.86
CA LEU A 90 -24.30 -17.03 53.03
C LEU A 90 -23.43 -16.92 54.28
N GLY A 91 -23.60 -17.83 55.26
CA GLY A 91 -22.79 -17.87 56.48
C GLY A 91 -21.56 -18.77 56.40
N ALA A 92 -21.41 -19.55 55.33
CA ALA A 92 -20.21 -20.36 55.11
C ALA A 92 -19.11 -19.47 54.50
N ALA A 93 -17.99 -19.34 55.21
CA ALA A 93 -16.79 -18.69 54.68
C ALA A 93 -16.37 -19.38 53.37
N PRO A 94 -15.80 -18.63 52.41
CA PRO A 94 -15.50 -19.18 51.10
C PRO A 94 -14.40 -20.23 51.23
N GLU A 95 -14.77 -21.50 51.14
CA GLU A 95 -13.83 -22.56 50.82
C GLU A 95 -13.30 -22.26 49.42
N VAL A 96 -12.04 -21.83 49.36
CA VAL A 96 -11.32 -21.62 48.12
C VAL A 96 -11.14 -22.99 47.48
N ILE A 97 -12.04 -23.33 46.57
CA ILE A 97 -11.89 -24.47 45.69
C ILE A 97 -10.79 -24.08 44.69
N VAL A 98 -9.57 -24.56 44.96
CA VAL A 98 -8.48 -24.52 43.98
C VAL A 98 -8.77 -25.67 43.01
N GLU A 99 -9.60 -25.40 42.00
CA GLU A 99 -9.71 -26.30 40.86
C GLU A 99 -8.36 -26.30 40.14
N ASP A 100 -7.77 -27.50 40.03
CA ASP A 100 -6.53 -27.78 39.32
C ASP A 100 -6.53 -27.08 37.96
N LEU A 101 -5.73 -26.02 37.87
CA LEU A 101 -5.40 -25.40 36.60
C LEU A 101 -4.60 -26.41 35.79
N GLN A 102 -5.25 -27.05 34.82
CA GLN A 102 -4.54 -27.85 33.83
C GLN A 102 -3.47 -26.95 33.18
N PRO A 103 -2.21 -27.42 33.07
CA PRO A 103 -1.18 -26.65 32.40
C PRO A 103 -1.61 -26.41 30.96
N ILE A 104 -1.63 -25.15 30.54
CA ILE A 104 -1.94 -24.76 29.17
C ILE A 104 -0.77 -25.24 28.31
N GLU A 105 -0.91 -26.39 27.65
CA GLU A 105 0.00 -26.79 26.59
C GLU A 105 -0.19 -25.82 25.43
N GLU A 106 0.75 -24.88 25.26
CA GLU A 106 0.87 -24.05 24.06
C GLU A 106 1.03 -24.96 22.85
N THR A 107 -0.09 -25.36 22.25
CA THR A 107 -0.08 -25.90 20.91
C THR A 107 0.30 -24.73 20.01
N LEU A 108 1.60 -24.62 19.71
CA LEU A 108 2.12 -23.85 18.60
C LEU A 108 1.46 -24.44 17.35
N ALA A 109 0.27 -23.94 17.02
CA ALA A 109 -0.28 -24.15 15.69
C ALA A 109 0.84 -23.69 14.76
N PRO A 110 1.37 -24.58 13.88
CA PRO A 110 2.27 -24.11 12.85
C PRO A 110 1.45 -23.04 12.14
N VAL A 111 1.87 -21.79 12.30
CA VAL A 111 1.44 -20.76 11.39
C VAL A 111 1.88 -21.32 10.06
N ASP A 112 0.93 -21.78 9.25
CA ASP A 112 1.12 -21.93 7.83
C ASP A 112 1.45 -20.52 7.37
N SER A 113 2.74 -20.17 7.51
CA SER A 113 3.34 -19.07 6.81
C SER A 113 3.24 -19.54 5.38
N VAL A 114 2.10 -19.23 4.75
CA VAL A 114 1.88 -19.34 3.33
C VAL A 114 3.17 -18.81 2.75
N MET A 115 3.99 -19.71 2.21
CA MET A 115 5.37 -19.43 1.87
C MET A 115 5.35 -18.09 1.16
N SER A 116 5.93 -17.07 1.79
CA SER A 116 5.86 -15.72 1.26
C SER A 116 6.51 -15.82 -0.10
N GLU A 117 5.69 -15.82 -1.15
CA GLU A 117 6.15 -15.96 -2.53
C GLU A 117 7.26 -14.95 -2.70
N LYS A 118 8.47 -15.47 -2.89
CA LYS A 118 9.64 -14.65 -3.19
C LYS A 118 9.39 -14.11 -4.58
N VAL A 119 8.74 -12.95 -4.66
CA VAL A 119 8.54 -12.28 -5.95
C VAL A 119 9.93 -11.90 -6.43
N ILE A 120 10.38 -12.63 -7.44
CA ILE A 120 11.59 -12.32 -8.17
C ILE A 120 11.24 -11.09 -9.02
N GLY A 121 11.80 -9.94 -8.66
CA GLY A 121 11.49 -8.64 -9.29
C GLY A 121 10.54 -7.76 -8.48
N LEU A 122 10.38 -6.50 -8.93
CA LEU A 122 9.71 -5.42 -8.19
C LEU A 122 8.20 -5.67 -8.05
N PRO A 123 7.72 -5.80 -6.80
CA PRO A 123 6.72 -4.85 -6.30
C PRO A 123 6.84 -4.66 -4.77
N ILE A 124 8.01 -4.23 -4.28
CA ILE A 124 8.15 -3.77 -2.90
C ILE A 124 7.42 -2.42 -2.78
N PRO A 125 6.65 -2.17 -1.71
CA PRO A 125 6.16 -0.84 -1.40
C PRO A 125 7.32 0.15 -1.27
N THR A 126 7.47 1.06 -2.24
CA THR A 126 8.58 2.02 -2.29
C THR A 126 8.09 3.45 -2.28
N GLN A 127 8.94 4.32 -1.75
CA GLN A 127 8.76 5.76 -1.79
C GLN A 127 10.13 6.35 -2.14
N MET A 128 10.16 7.26 -3.11
CA MET A 128 11.37 7.86 -3.64
C MET A 128 11.15 9.35 -3.84
N CYS A 129 12.19 10.12 -3.62
CA CYS A 129 12.19 11.56 -3.88
C CYS A 129 13.17 11.85 -5.02
N ALA A 130 12.75 12.62 -6.02
CA ALA A 130 13.61 13.09 -7.08
C ALA A 130 13.80 14.60 -6.96
N TYR A 131 15.07 15.02 -6.99
CA TYR A 131 15.52 16.40 -7.00
C TYR A 131 16.10 16.68 -8.38
N LEU A 132 15.56 17.67 -9.09
CA LEU A 132 16.23 18.24 -10.25
C LEU A 132 16.81 19.59 -9.83
N LEU A 133 18.14 19.70 -9.95
CA LEU A 133 18.96 20.74 -9.32
C LEU A 133 19.67 21.52 -10.43
N ALA A 134 19.42 22.84 -10.50
CA ALA A 134 19.91 23.75 -11.52
C ALA A 134 19.63 23.30 -12.98
N GLY A 135 18.62 22.46 -13.20
CA GLY A 135 18.32 21.86 -14.51
C GLY A 135 19.42 20.93 -15.08
N GLN A 136 20.49 20.66 -14.31
CA GLN A 136 21.69 19.95 -14.77
C GLN A 136 21.90 18.62 -14.05
N LEU A 137 21.49 18.51 -12.79
CA LEU A 137 21.71 17.33 -11.96
C LEU A 137 20.37 16.75 -11.52
N LEU A 138 20.13 15.48 -11.84
CA LEU A 138 19.00 14.71 -11.34
C LEU A 138 19.48 13.79 -10.22
N LEU A 139 18.95 13.95 -9.01
CA LEU A 139 19.24 13.10 -7.87
C LEU A 139 17.95 12.39 -7.45
N ILE A 140 17.97 11.07 -7.42
CA ILE A 140 16.83 10.25 -7.01
C ILE A 140 17.25 9.51 -5.75
N THR A 141 16.46 9.58 -4.69
CA THR A 141 16.75 8.91 -3.42
C THR A 141 15.60 8.08 -2.91
N ASP A 142 15.94 6.96 -2.29
CA ASP A 142 14.99 6.18 -1.52
C ASP A 142 14.59 6.93 -0.25
N LEU A 143 13.31 6.89 0.08
CA LEU A 143 12.73 7.53 1.25
C LEU A 143 11.94 6.51 2.08
N PRO A 144 12.27 6.34 3.38
CA PRO A 144 11.44 5.56 4.28
C PRO A 144 10.06 6.22 4.44
N ARG A 145 8.99 5.41 4.47
CA ARG A 145 7.60 5.92 4.61
C ARG A 145 7.36 6.73 5.88
N SER A 146 8.13 6.48 6.93
CA SER A 146 8.04 7.16 8.21
C SER A 146 9.03 8.32 8.35
N PHE A 147 9.72 8.72 7.28
CA PHE A 147 10.70 9.81 7.32
C PHE A 147 9.99 11.17 7.42
N GLN A 148 10.38 11.99 8.40
CA GLN A 148 9.71 13.27 8.70
C GLN A 148 10.61 14.50 8.48
N GLU A 149 11.94 14.32 8.33
CA GLU A 149 12.91 15.42 8.28
C GLU A 149 13.18 15.91 6.84
N GLN A 150 12.13 16.31 6.11
CA GLN A 150 12.25 16.69 4.71
C GLN A 150 13.18 17.89 4.49
N GLU A 151 13.13 18.91 5.35
CA GLU A 151 14.01 20.08 5.25
C GLU A 151 15.50 19.75 5.38
N ALA A 152 15.84 18.79 6.24
CA ALA A 152 17.23 18.36 6.41
C ALA A 152 17.72 17.64 5.15
N LEU A 153 16.84 16.88 4.51
CA LEU A 153 17.11 16.17 3.26
C LEU A 153 17.30 17.15 2.11
N ASP A 154 16.44 18.17 2.00
CA ASP A 154 16.56 19.23 1.00
C ASP A 154 17.88 20.00 1.16
N LYS A 155 18.24 20.39 2.39
CA LYS A 155 19.53 21.05 2.69
C LYS A 155 20.71 20.17 2.30
N LEU A 156 20.64 18.85 2.56
CA LEU A 156 21.69 17.92 2.17
C LEU A 156 21.80 17.83 0.65
N ALA A 157 20.69 17.64 -0.06
CA ALA A 157 20.66 17.57 -1.53
C ALA A 157 21.22 18.84 -2.18
N LEU A 158 20.84 20.02 -1.69
CA LEU A 158 21.36 21.30 -2.15
C LEU A 158 22.86 21.46 -1.85
N SER A 159 23.31 21.06 -0.66
CA SER A 159 24.74 21.12 -0.31
C SER A 159 25.59 20.21 -1.21
N LEU A 160 25.09 19.02 -1.54
CA LEU A 160 25.74 18.08 -2.44
C LEU A 160 25.79 18.63 -3.87
N ALA A 161 24.68 19.18 -4.37
CA ALA A 161 24.66 19.78 -5.70
C ALA A 161 25.58 20.99 -5.82
N LYS A 162 25.61 21.87 -4.81
CA LYS A 162 26.55 23.00 -4.76
C LYS A 162 28.00 22.52 -4.83
N ALA A 163 28.33 21.47 -4.08
CA ALA A 163 29.67 20.90 -4.09
C ALA A 163 30.02 20.27 -5.46
N LEU A 164 29.10 19.52 -6.07
CA LEU A 164 29.34 18.82 -7.34
C LEU A 164 29.39 19.74 -8.56
N LEU A 165 28.47 20.71 -8.62
CA LEU A 165 28.35 21.66 -9.72
C LEU A 165 29.31 22.85 -9.57
N LYS A 166 29.90 23.04 -8.39
CA LYS A 166 30.79 24.18 -8.05
C LYS A 166 30.14 25.55 -8.30
N GLN A 167 28.81 25.61 -8.26
CA GLN A 167 28.00 26.82 -8.47
C GLN A 167 26.88 26.87 -7.43
N ASP A 168 26.35 28.06 -7.18
CA ASP A 168 25.16 28.20 -6.34
C ASP A 168 23.91 27.70 -7.10
N VAL A 169 23.08 26.92 -6.41
CA VAL A 169 21.85 26.33 -6.97
C VAL A 169 20.70 27.27 -6.64
N GLY A 170 20.32 28.12 -7.60
CA GLY A 170 19.19 29.05 -7.46
C GLY A 170 17.83 28.40 -7.75
N GLU A 171 17.78 27.47 -8.71
CA GLU A 171 16.56 26.82 -9.18
C GLU A 171 16.61 25.32 -8.89
N TRP A 172 15.58 24.81 -8.24
CA TRP A 172 15.42 23.38 -7.98
C TRP A 172 13.94 23.01 -7.84
N ASN A 173 13.63 21.75 -8.15
CA ASN A 173 12.31 21.16 -8.00
C ASN A 173 12.41 19.77 -7.37
N VAL A 174 11.36 19.41 -6.63
CA VAL A 174 11.23 18.12 -5.96
C VAL A 174 9.97 17.42 -6.43
N GLY A 175 10.10 16.13 -6.73
CA GLY A 175 9.01 15.23 -7.03
C GLY A 175 9.00 14.04 -6.08
N LEU A 176 7.82 13.63 -5.63
CA LEU A 176 7.63 12.44 -4.81
C LEU A 176 7.02 11.33 -5.66
N PHE A 177 7.71 10.19 -5.74
CA PHE A 177 7.18 8.96 -6.29
C PHE A 177 6.81 8.01 -5.18
N GLN A 178 5.57 7.52 -5.19
CA GLN A 178 5.09 6.55 -4.21
C GLN A 178 4.43 5.38 -4.93
N TRP A 179 4.97 4.19 -4.71
CA TRP A 179 4.39 2.96 -5.23
C TRP A 179 3.80 2.12 -4.08
N PRO A 180 2.52 1.70 -4.17
CA PRO A 180 1.86 0.98 -3.09
C PRO A 180 2.38 -0.46 -2.91
N GLY A 181 3.14 -1.01 -3.87
CA GLY A 181 3.64 -2.39 -3.87
C GLY A 181 2.80 -3.28 -4.79
N LYS A 182 2.53 -4.53 -4.38
CA LYS A 182 1.69 -5.46 -5.17
C LYS A 182 0.32 -4.85 -5.44
N LEU A 183 -0.07 -4.85 -6.72
CA LEU A 183 -1.42 -4.43 -7.12
C LEU A 183 -2.44 -5.46 -6.61
N LYS A 184 -3.56 -4.98 -6.06
CA LYS A 184 -4.62 -5.85 -5.50
C LYS A 184 -5.50 -6.50 -6.57
N ASN A 185 -5.44 -6.02 -7.81
CA ASN A 185 -6.26 -6.54 -8.90
C ASN A 185 -5.66 -7.85 -9.42
N HIS A 186 -6.42 -8.95 -9.27
CA HIS A 186 -6.10 -10.31 -9.73
C HIS A 186 -5.47 -10.36 -11.14
N HIS A 187 -5.97 -9.57 -12.10
CA HIS A 187 -5.47 -9.58 -13.48
C HIS A 187 -4.15 -8.82 -13.67
N LEU A 188 -3.77 -7.99 -12.70
CA LEU A 188 -2.58 -7.15 -12.73
C LEU A 188 -1.52 -7.60 -11.72
N VAL A 189 -1.82 -8.57 -10.84
CA VAL A 189 -0.89 -9.06 -9.80
C VAL A 189 0.43 -9.55 -10.39
N GLN A 190 0.40 -10.15 -11.58
CA GLN A 190 1.58 -10.73 -12.21
C GLN A 190 2.38 -9.73 -13.07
N ARG A 191 1.85 -8.53 -13.34
CA ARG A 191 2.51 -7.56 -14.23
C ARG A 191 3.35 -6.56 -13.43
N GLN A 192 4.67 -6.64 -13.59
CA GLN A 192 5.63 -5.72 -12.97
C GLN A 192 5.83 -4.42 -13.79
N ASP A 193 5.46 -4.44 -15.08
CA ASP A 193 5.63 -3.32 -16.03
C ASP A 193 4.98 -2.01 -15.57
N TRP A 194 3.91 -2.09 -14.77
CA TRP A 194 3.19 -0.91 -14.30
C TRP A 194 4.00 -0.05 -13.35
N ALA A 195 4.78 -0.68 -12.45
CA ALA A 195 5.62 0.06 -11.51
C ALA A 195 6.73 0.80 -12.25
N LEU A 196 7.33 0.15 -13.24
CA LEU A 196 8.36 0.72 -14.10
C LEU A 196 7.81 1.82 -15.02
N GLY A 197 6.67 1.59 -15.67
CA GLY A 197 6.04 2.61 -16.51
C GLY A 197 5.56 3.83 -15.72
N GLY A 198 5.06 3.64 -14.50
CA GLY A 198 4.74 4.74 -13.59
C GLY A 198 5.98 5.53 -13.17
N PHE A 199 7.08 4.84 -12.92
CA PHE A 199 8.37 5.47 -12.61
C PHE A 199 8.95 6.22 -13.81
N GLU A 200 8.88 5.65 -15.01
CA GLU A 200 9.31 6.29 -16.26
C GLU A 200 8.52 7.58 -16.52
N GLN A 201 7.19 7.54 -16.39
CA GLN A 201 6.36 8.73 -16.52
C GLN A 201 6.68 9.78 -15.45
N PHE A 202 6.95 9.35 -14.21
CA PHE A 202 7.37 10.25 -13.14
C PHE A 202 8.68 10.96 -13.49
N LEU A 203 9.68 10.22 -13.99
CA LEU A 203 10.94 10.81 -14.44
C LEU A 203 10.74 11.77 -15.62
N ALA A 204 9.93 11.38 -16.61
CA ALA A 204 9.60 12.22 -17.76
C ALA A 204 8.98 13.55 -17.33
N ASN A 205 8.07 13.53 -16.35
CA ASN A 205 7.48 14.73 -15.78
C ASN A 205 8.50 15.57 -15.00
N GLN A 206 9.40 14.92 -14.25
CA GLN A 206 10.41 15.61 -13.45
C GLN A 206 11.44 16.35 -14.31
N ILE A 207 11.81 15.79 -15.46
CA ILE A 207 12.77 16.38 -16.41
C ILE A 207 12.06 17.17 -17.53
N ALA A 208 10.74 17.37 -17.45
CA ALA A 208 10.01 18.09 -18.48
C ALA A 208 10.57 19.52 -18.62
N GLY A 209 11.09 19.85 -19.79
CA GLY A 209 11.67 21.17 -20.08
C GLY A 209 13.16 21.32 -19.73
N HIS A 210 13.78 20.34 -19.05
CA HIS A 210 15.20 20.37 -18.70
C HIS A 210 15.86 19.01 -18.93
N GLN A 211 16.95 18.97 -19.70
CA GLN A 211 17.73 17.74 -19.85
C GLN A 211 18.87 17.71 -18.83
N PRO A 212 18.79 16.88 -17.77
CA PRO A 212 19.90 16.75 -16.84
C PRO A 212 21.11 16.17 -17.58
N GLN A 213 22.30 16.58 -17.16
CA GLN A 213 23.57 16.10 -17.70
C GLN A 213 24.17 14.99 -16.83
N ARG A 214 23.73 14.86 -15.58
CA ARG A 214 24.27 13.91 -14.60
C ARG A 214 23.14 13.32 -13.76
N VAL A 215 23.26 12.05 -13.41
CA VAL A 215 22.27 11.33 -12.60
C VAL A 215 22.92 10.72 -11.37
N ILE A 216 22.29 10.91 -10.21
CA ILE A 216 22.67 10.27 -8.95
C ILE A 216 21.51 9.39 -8.50
N LEU A 217 21.80 8.11 -8.26
CA LEU A 217 20.87 7.16 -7.67
C LEU A 217 21.32 6.87 -6.24
N ALA A 218 20.56 7.36 -5.27
CA ALA A 218 20.85 7.26 -3.86
C ALA A 218 19.90 6.25 -3.19
N GLY A 219 20.33 5.00 -3.15
CA GLY A 219 19.54 3.90 -2.60
C GLY A 219 19.41 2.70 -3.54
N GLU A 220 19.03 1.57 -2.97
CA GLU A 220 18.94 0.30 -3.68
C GLU A 220 17.67 0.21 -4.52
N HIS A 221 16.54 0.70 -4.01
CA HIS A 221 15.28 0.61 -4.73
C HIS A 221 15.32 1.53 -5.96
N CYS A 222 15.77 2.78 -5.82
CA CYS A 222 15.90 3.67 -6.98
C CYS A 222 16.88 3.12 -8.02
N ALA A 223 17.95 2.44 -7.59
CA ALA A 223 18.86 1.76 -8.51
C ALA A 223 18.16 0.61 -9.26
N GLN A 224 17.40 -0.24 -8.57
CA GLN A 224 16.64 -1.34 -9.20
C GLN A 224 15.59 -0.83 -10.19
N PHE A 225 14.84 0.23 -9.84
CA PHE A 225 13.86 0.84 -10.73
C PHE A 225 14.52 1.46 -11.96
N PHE A 226 15.66 2.14 -11.79
CA PHE A 226 16.41 2.73 -12.90
C PHE A 226 17.03 1.66 -13.81
N ASP A 227 17.58 0.59 -13.24
CA ASP A 227 18.13 -0.53 -14.00
C ASP A 227 17.04 -1.22 -14.83
N GLY A 228 15.81 -1.29 -14.31
CA GLY A 228 14.63 -1.82 -15.02
C GLY A 228 14.06 -0.94 -16.14
N LEU A 229 14.52 0.31 -16.31
CA LEU A 229 14.12 1.15 -17.43
C LEU A 229 14.66 0.60 -18.76
N SER A 230 13.97 0.93 -19.86
CA SER A 230 14.44 0.62 -21.22
C SER A 230 15.86 1.12 -21.44
N GLU A 231 16.70 0.33 -22.12
CA GLU A 231 18.08 0.73 -22.47
C GLU A 231 18.13 1.96 -23.39
N GLN A 232 17.04 2.25 -24.10
CA GLN A 232 16.89 3.43 -24.95
C GLN A 232 16.43 4.68 -24.19
N HIS A 233 16.22 4.59 -22.86
CA HIS A 233 15.74 5.71 -22.06
C HIS A 233 16.75 6.85 -22.03
N VAL A 234 16.27 8.10 -22.11
CA VAL A 234 17.09 9.33 -22.26
C VAL A 234 18.15 9.50 -21.16
N LEU A 235 17.89 8.95 -19.96
CA LEU A 235 18.80 9.04 -18.82
C LEU A 235 19.88 7.95 -18.76
N LYS A 236 19.72 6.82 -19.48
CA LYS A 236 20.70 5.71 -19.50
C LYS A 236 22.08 6.09 -20.04
N PRO A 237 22.24 6.92 -21.08
CA PRO A 237 23.56 7.30 -21.58
C PRO A 237 24.28 8.33 -20.71
N LEU A 238 23.63 8.91 -19.70
CA LEU A 238 24.21 9.96 -18.87
C LEU A 238 25.19 9.38 -17.83
N PRO A 239 26.22 10.14 -17.43
CA PRO A 239 27.05 9.81 -16.27
C PRO A 239 26.19 9.53 -15.04
N LEU A 240 26.45 8.37 -14.42
CA LEU A 240 25.66 7.81 -13.33
C LEU A 240 26.53 7.54 -12.11
N ALA A 241 26.09 8.02 -10.93
CA ALA A 241 26.68 7.63 -9.65
C ALA A 241 25.64 6.88 -8.80
N LYS A 242 25.98 5.67 -8.34
CA LYS A 242 25.16 4.88 -7.41
C LYS A 242 25.73 5.04 -5.99
N VAL A 243 24.94 5.57 -5.06
CA VAL A 243 25.35 5.87 -3.68
C VAL A 243 24.29 5.42 -2.67
N HIS A 244 24.60 5.48 -1.39
CA HIS A 244 23.62 5.21 -0.32
C HIS A 244 22.52 6.29 -0.27
N ALA A 245 21.36 5.93 0.27
CA ALA A 245 20.21 6.83 0.33
C ALA A 245 20.48 8.07 1.19
N LEU A 246 19.95 9.24 0.80
CA LEU A 246 20.15 10.49 1.56
C LEU A 246 19.71 10.39 3.02
N PRO A 247 18.57 9.77 3.37
CA PRO A 247 18.19 9.55 4.77
C PRO A 247 19.24 8.78 5.57
N GLN A 248 19.96 7.83 4.95
CA GLN A 248 21.04 7.09 5.60
C GLN A 248 22.27 7.97 5.77
N MET A 249 22.62 8.74 4.73
CA MET A 249 23.72 9.71 4.76
C MET A 249 23.49 10.83 5.78
N LEU A 250 22.24 11.22 6.04
CA LEU A 250 21.91 12.19 7.08
C LEU A 250 22.32 11.67 8.46
N ARG A 251 22.06 10.39 8.73
CA ARG A 251 22.33 9.74 10.02
C ARG A 251 23.79 9.33 10.21
N ILE A 252 24.46 8.90 9.14
CA ILE A 252 25.82 8.34 9.17
C ILE A 252 26.75 9.22 8.32
N PRO A 253 27.56 10.12 8.94
CA PRO A 253 28.44 11.04 8.22
C PRO A 253 29.52 10.37 7.36
N GLU A 254 29.96 9.16 7.73
CA GLU A 254 30.97 8.38 7.02
C GLU A 254 30.51 8.07 5.59
N LEU A 255 29.23 7.73 5.42
CA LEU A 255 28.62 7.44 4.12
C LEU A 255 28.66 8.66 3.19
N ARG A 256 28.72 9.89 3.73
CA ARG A 256 28.87 11.10 2.90
C ARG A 256 30.24 11.16 2.23
N LYS A 257 31.30 10.79 2.95
CA LYS A 257 32.67 10.80 2.41
C LYS A 257 32.82 9.74 1.32
N GLU A 258 32.24 8.57 1.52
CA GLU A 258 32.23 7.50 0.54
C GLU A 258 31.41 7.87 -0.70
N ALA A 259 30.18 8.36 -0.52
CA ALA A 259 29.34 8.83 -1.60
C ALA A 259 30.03 9.94 -2.41
N TRP A 260 30.73 10.86 -1.75
CA TRP A 260 31.49 11.93 -2.42
C TRP A 260 32.58 11.37 -3.34
N LYS A 261 33.36 10.38 -2.88
CA LYS A 261 34.40 9.73 -3.70
C LYS A 261 33.78 9.04 -4.92
N VAL A 262 32.67 8.33 -4.73
CA VAL A 262 31.96 7.67 -5.84
C VAL A 262 31.44 8.69 -6.85
N MET A 263 30.80 9.76 -6.40
CA MET A 263 30.28 10.81 -7.27
C MET A 263 31.40 11.52 -8.05
N GLN A 264 32.55 11.79 -7.42
CA GLN A 264 33.71 12.34 -8.13
C GLN A 264 34.25 11.36 -9.18
N ALA A 265 34.37 10.07 -8.85
CA ALA A 265 34.85 9.07 -9.79
C ALA A 265 33.91 8.89 -10.99
N SER A 266 32.60 9.02 -10.78
CA SER A 266 31.57 8.87 -11.83
C SER A 266 31.42 10.07 -12.76
N PHE A 267 31.79 11.28 -12.31
CA PHE A 267 31.52 12.54 -13.03
C PHE A 267 32.78 13.30 -13.50
N ASN A 268 33.96 12.78 -13.17
CA ASN A 268 35.25 13.31 -13.63
C ASN A 268 35.62 12.83 -15.04
#